data_AF-A0A060CEH4-F1
#
_entry.id   AF-A0A060CEH4-F1
#
_cell.length_a   1.000
_cell.length_b   1.000
_cell.length_c   1.000
_cell.angle_alpha   90.00
_cell.angle_beta   90.00
_cell.angle_gamma   90.00
#
_symmetry.space_group_name_H-M   'P 1'
#
loop_
_entity.id
_entity.type
_entity.pdbx_description
1 polymer ?
#
loop_
_entity_poly.entity_id
_entity_poly.type
_entity_poly.pdbx_seq_one_letter_code
_entity_poly.pdbx_strand_id
1 'polypeptide(L)'
;PRLGFKTVLAEGADHVLGWRSPNYLYSPAGTPKMALLLRNASLSADMGRRFGDRAWSGWPLTADKFAAWCHGLAGSAQVITLCNDYHLLGLRFSKETGIFDFMETLPKALLADHGFTWSTPAEVSATQHPVGEVDAPSSFLGGRRARPHHLAGQRYAKGRHPRPLQP
;
A
#
# COMPACT_ATOMS: atom_id res chain seq x y z
N PRO A 1 1.25 5.18 -22.54
CA PRO A 1 2.37 5.91 -21.89
C PRO A 1 3.43 6.26 -22.92
N ARG A 2 3.91 7.53 -22.99
CA ARG A 2 4.85 7.97 -24.04
C ARG A 2 6.25 7.33 -23.92
N LEU A 3 6.65 6.89 -22.72
CA LEU A 3 7.96 6.30 -22.43
C LEU A 3 7.95 4.76 -22.34
N GLY A 4 6.83 4.11 -22.63
CA GLY A 4 6.73 2.64 -22.62
C GLY A 4 6.61 1.97 -21.24
N PHE A 5 6.71 2.70 -20.13
CA PHE A 5 6.47 2.15 -18.80
C PHE A 5 5.04 1.60 -18.64
N LYS A 6 4.93 0.41 -18.07
CA LYS A 6 3.66 -0.30 -17.88
C LYS A 6 3.24 -0.41 -16.41
N THR A 7 4.20 -0.33 -15.49
CA THR A 7 3.98 -0.59 -14.05
C THR A 7 4.74 0.44 -13.23
N VAL A 8 4.10 0.95 -12.18
CA VAL A 8 4.69 1.84 -11.19
C VAL A 8 4.54 1.21 -9.81
N LEU A 9 5.59 1.37 -9.00
CA LEU A 9 5.59 1.05 -7.58
C LEU A 9 5.43 2.35 -6.79
N ALA A 10 4.54 2.36 -5.80
CA ALA A 10 4.37 3.47 -4.89
C ALA A 10 4.14 3.01 -3.45
N GLU A 11 4.26 3.93 -2.50
CA GLU A 11 3.99 3.65 -1.09
C GLU A 11 2.49 3.42 -0.87
N GLY A 12 2.12 2.28 -0.29
CA GLY A 12 0.75 2.01 0.15
C GLY A 12 0.49 2.56 1.56
N ALA A 13 0.66 3.87 1.73
CA ALA A 13 0.37 4.53 3.01
C ALA A 13 -1.14 4.73 3.21
N ASP A 14 -1.61 4.71 4.45
CA ASP A 14 -3.04 4.80 4.81
C ASP A 14 -3.75 5.99 4.15
N HIS A 15 -3.07 7.14 4.04
CA HIS A 15 -3.63 8.34 3.42
C HIS A 15 -3.78 8.25 1.89
N VAL A 16 -3.05 7.36 1.23
CA VAL A 16 -3.20 7.07 -0.22
C VAL A 16 -4.32 6.06 -0.44
N LEU A 17 -4.46 5.11 0.49
CA LEU A 17 -5.38 3.98 0.36
C LEU A 17 -6.80 4.30 0.85
N GLY A 18 -6.96 5.14 1.88
CA GLY A 18 -8.23 5.31 2.56
C GLY A 18 -8.70 3.98 3.14
N TRP A 19 -9.82 3.45 2.64
CA TRP A 19 -10.37 2.14 3.04
C TRP A 19 -9.84 0.96 2.21
N ARG A 20 -9.00 1.23 1.19
CA ARG A 20 -8.47 0.21 0.27
C ARG A 20 -7.29 -0.54 0.88
N SER A 21 -7.01 -1.73 0.35
CA SER A 21 -5.86 -2.55 0.75
C SER A 21 -4.67 -2.34 -0.18
N PRO A 22 -3.41 -2.31 0.29
CA PRO A 22 -2.24 -2.26 -0.59
C PRO A 22 -2.04 -3.57 -1.37
N ASN A 23 -2.77 -4.64 -1.03
CA ASN A 23 -2.51 -5.97 -1.54
C ASN A 23 -3.22 -6.31 -2.88
N TYR A 24 -3.59 -5.28 -3.64
CA TYR A 24 -4.28 -5.41 -4.91
C TYR A 24 -3.57 -4.58 -5.98
N LEU A 25 -3.77 -4.96 -7.24
CA LEU A 25 -3.34 -4.14 -8.36
C LEU A 25 -4.32 -2.97 -8.54
N TYR A 26 -3.79 -1.77 -8.74
CA TYR A 26 -4.59 -0.58 -9.04
C TYR A 26 -4.15 0.05 -10.37
N SER A 27 -4.90 1.07 -10.80
CA SER A 27 -4.42 2.02 -11.80
C SER A 27 -4.26 3.40 -11.18
N PRO A 28 -3.24 4.18 -11.54
CA PRO A 28 -3.13 5.57 -11.12
C PRO A 28 -4.25 6.41 -11.75
N ALA A 29 -4.71 7.42 -11.01
CA ALA A 29 -5.69 8.37 -11.52
C ALA A 29 -5.23 9.05 -12.81
N GLY A 30 -6.14 9.11 -13.80
CA GLY A 30 -5.86 9.66 -15.13
C GLY A 30 -4.92 8.81 -16.00
N THR A 31 -4.45 7.65 -15.54
CA THR A 31 -3.58 6.75 -16.31
C THR A 31 -4.06 5.28 -16.25
N PRO A 32 -5.26 4.96 -16.76
CA PRO A 32 -5.88 3.63 -16.61
C PRO A 32 -5.12 2.49 -17.31
N LYS A 33 -4.21 2.81 -18.25
CA LYS A 33 -3.36 1.84 -18.96
C LYS A 33 -2.07 1.49 -18.21
N MET A 34 -1.85 2.06 -17.03
CA MET A 34 -0.67 1.81 -16.20
C MET A 34 -1.08 1.04 -14.95
N ALA A 35 -0.33 -0.01 -14.64
CA ALA A 35 -0.48 -0.76 -13.41
C ALA A 35 0.19 -0.03 -12.24
N LEU A 36 -0.45 -0.04 -11.08
CA LEU A 36 0.06 0.52 -9.83
C LEU A 36 0.11 -0.58 -8.77
N LEU A 37 1.32 -0.89 -8.34
CA LEU A 37 1.59 -1.76 -7.21
C LEU A 37 1.90 -0.89 -5.99
N LEU A 38 1.18 -1.15 -4.90
CA LEU A 38 1.36 -0.43 -3.65
C LEU A 38 2.13 -1.28 -2.67
N ARG A 39 3.21 -0.73 -2.12
CA ARG A 39 3.97 -1.35 -1.05
C ARG A 39 3.05 -1.60 0.14
N ASN A 40 3.07 -2.81 0.69
CA ASN A 40 2.49 -3.08 1.99
C ASN A 40 3.39 -2.45 3.07
N ALA A 41 3.02 -1.24 3.49
CA ALA A 41 3.83 -0.41 4.38
C ALA A 41 4.06 -1.07 5.75
N SER A 42 3.07 -1.78 6.30
CA SER A 42 3.18 -2.45 7.59
C SER A 42 4.14 -3.63 7.53
N LEU A 43 3.90 -4.61 6.65
CA LEU A 43 4.75 -5.79 6.53
C LEU A 43 6.19 -5.40 6.15
N SER A 44 6.34 -4.41 5.28
CA SER A 44 7.66 -3.88 4.95
C SER A 44 8.33 -3.22 6.15
N ALA A 45 7.60 -2.47 6.99
CA ALA A 45 8.16 -1.84 8.19
C ALA A 45 8.58 -2.86 9.25
N ASP A 46 7.83 -3.94 9.41
CA ASP A 46 8.13 -5.00 10.38
C ASP A 46 9.49 -5.63 10.08
N MET A 47 9.77 -5.92 8.80
CA MET A 47 11.08 -6.38 8.34
C MET A 47 12.13 -5.26 8.33
N GLY A 48 11.79 -4.10 7.76
CA GLY A 48 12.73 -3.01 7.47
C GLY A 48 13.19 -2.19 8.67
N ARG A 49 12.37 -2.10 9.72
CA ARG A 49 12.61 -1.22 10.88
C ARG A 49 12.52 -1.94 12.22
N ARG A 50 11.64 -2.93 12.36
CA ARG A 50 11.35 -3.58 13.65
C ARG A 50 12.05 -4.93 13.85
N PHE A 51 12.76 -5.44 12.86
CA PHE A 51 13.43 -6.75 12.94
C PHE A 51 14.31 -6.92 14.19
N GLY A 52 15.08 -5.88 14.54
CA GLY A 52 15.91 -5.85 15.75
C GLY A 52 15.27 -5.23 16.99
N ASP A 53 14.00 -4.82 16.93
CA ASP A 53 13.32 -4.12 18.02
C ASP A 53 12.80 -5.10 19.08
N ARG A 54 13.59 -5.31 20.14
CA ARG A 54 13.24 -6.22 21.25
C ARG A 54 12.05 -5.73 22.11
N ALA A 55 11.65 -4.46 21.98
CA ALA A 55 10.51 -3.91 22.70
C ALA A 55 9.20 -4.07 21.91
N TRP A 56 9.28 -4.33 20.60
CA TRP A 56 8.10 -4.62 19.78
C TRP A 56 7.55 -6.01 20.12
N SER A 57 6.24 -6.10 20.36
CA SER A 57 5.55 -7.35 20.70
C SER A 57 5.65 -8.44 19.62
N GLY A 58 5.98 -8.07 18.38
CA GLY A 58 6.22 -9.02 17.30
C GLY A 58 7.60 -9.67 17.32
N TRP A 59 8.53 -9.18 18.14
CA TRP A 59 9.88 -9.72 18.23
C TRP A 59 9.96 -11.04 19.01
N PRO A 60 10.81 -12.02 18.63
CA PRO A 60 11.64 -12.02 17.43
C PRO A 60 10.83 -12.25 16.16
N LEU A 61 11.20 -11.59 15.06
CA LEU A 61 10.57 -11.80 13.76
C LEU A 61 11.22 -13.00 13.05
N THR A 62 10.54 -14.14 13.03
CA THR A 62 10.98 -15.35 12.33
C THR A 62 10.36 -15.44 10.94
N ALA A 63 10.98 -16.20 10.03
CA ALA A 63 10.47 -16.43 8.69
C ALA A 63 9.06 -17.04 8.72
N ASP A 64 8.83 -18.04 9.58
CA ASP A 64 7.53 -18.69 9.73
C ASP A 64 6.45 -17.73 10.25
N LYS A 65 6.79 -16.87 11.23
CA LYS A 65 5.86 -15.86 11.75
C LYS A 65 5.48 -14.87 10.65
N PHE A 66 6.45 -14.37 9.89
CA PHE A 66 6.20 -13.45 8.79
C PHE A 66 5.38 -14.12 7.67
N ALA A 67 5.72 -15.36 7.31
CA ALA A 67 5.00 -16.14 6.32
C ALA A 67 3.54 -16.38 6.74
N ALA A 68 3.30 -16.74 8.00
CA ALA A 68 1.94 -16.91 8.53
C ALA A 68 1.09 -15.62 8.41
N TRP A 69 1.70 -14.44 8.62
CA TRP A 69 1.01 -13.17 8.38
C TRP A 69 0.67 -12.95 6.90
N CYS A 70 1.58 -13.31 6.00
CA CYS A 70 1.31 -13.26 4.56
C CYS A 70 0.21 -14.26 4.15
N HIS A 71 0.29 -15.52 4.61
CA HIS A 71 -0.70 -16.56 4.34
C HIS A 71 -2.09 -16.17 4.85
N GLY A 72 -2.17 -15.51 6.01
CA GLY A 72 -3.43 -14.96 6.52
C GLY A 72 -4.11 -13.95 5.60
N LEU A 73 -3.39 -13.37 4.62
CA LEU A 73 -3.93 -12.44 3.63
C LEU A 73 -4.43 -13.14 2.35
N ALA A 74 -4.20 -14.45 2.17
CA ALA A 74 -4.48 -15.16 0.91
C ALA A 74 -5.90 -14.98 0.38
N GLY A 75 -6.91 -14.94 1.26
CA GLY A 75 -8.31 -14.71 0.88
C GLY A 75 -8.67 -13.25 0.56
N SER A 76 -7.74 -12.32 0.73
CA SER A 76 -7.99 -10.86 0.63
C SER A 76 -6.84 -10.09 -0.02
N ALA A 77 -6.02 -10.78 -0.82
CA ALA A 77 -4.87 -10.21 -1.53
C ALA A 77 -4.73 -10.85 -2.92
N GLN A 78 -4.46 -10.02 -3.93
CA GLN A 78 -3.97 -10.49 -5.24
C GLN A 78 -2.44 -10.53 -5.29
N VAL A 79 -1.79 -9.61 -4.57
CA VAL A 79 -0.33 -9.43 -4.57
C VAL A 79 0.09 -8.77 -3.27
N ILE A 80 1.18 -9.23 -2.65
CA ILE A 80 1.78 -8.55 -1.49
C ILE A 80 3.11 -7.94 -1.94
N THR A 81 3.14 -6.62 -2.12
CA THR A 81 4.35 -5.93 -2.55
C THR A 81 5.20 -5.54 -1.35
N LEU A 82 6.32 -6.23 -1.15
CA LEU A 82 7.29 -5.89 -0.10
C LEU A 82 8.44 -5.09 -0.71
N CYS A 83 8.71 -3.91 -0.16
CA CYS A 83 9.85 -3.09 -0.56
C CYS A 83 10.65 -2.71 0.67
N ASN A 84 11.93 -3.06 0.67
CA ASN A 84 12.88 -2.72 1.73
C ASN A 84 14.18 -2.22 1.10
N ASP A 85 14.86 -1.32 1.80
CA ASP A 85 16.17 -0.83 1.36
C ASP A 85 17.22 -1.93 1.49
N TYR A 86 18.15 -2.02 0.53
CA TYR A 86 19.27 -2.95 0.62
C TYR A 86 20.13 -2.74 1.87
N HIS A 87 20.16 -1.52 2.40
CA HIS A 87 20.82 -1.17 3.66
C HIS A 87 20.29 -1.91 4.89
N LEU A 88 19.16 -2.63 4.78
CA LEU A 88 18.71 -3.61 5.78
C LEU A 88 19.85 -4.57 6.15
N LEU A 89 20.57 -5.07 5.14
CA LEU A 89 21.56 -6.13 5.27
C LEU A 89 22.94 -5.55 5.55
N GLY A 90 23.49 -5.82 6.73
CA GLY A 90 24.85 -5.46 7.12
C GLY A 90 25.02 -4.02 7.62
N LEU A 91 24.24 -3.05 7.12
CA LEU A 91 24.30 -1.66 7.61
C LEU A 91 23.33 -1.42 8.77
N ARG A 92 22.04 -1.69 8.58
CA ARG A 92 21.02 -1.51 9.63
C ARG A 92 21.01 -2.68 10.61
N PHE A 93 21.08 -3.90 10.08
CA PHE A 93 21.10 -5.11 10.87
C PHE A 93 22.36 -5.91 10.54
N SER A 94 23.22 -6.12 11.54
CA SER A 94 24.44 -6.92 11.38
C SER A 94 24.09 -8.42 11.23
N LYS A 95 25.08 -9.24 10.86
CA LYS A 95 24.87 -10.69 10.69
C LYS A 95 24.35 -11.36 11.96
N GLU A 96 24.85 -10.92 13.11
CA GLU A 96 24.54 -11.47 14.45
C GLU A 96 23.08 -11.24 14.86
N THR A 97 22.37 -10.33 14.18
CA THR A 97 20.93 -10.13 14.39
C THR A 97 20.08 -11.29 13.83
N GLY A 98 20.65 -12.14 12.96
CA GLY A 98 19.94 -13.22 12.27
C GLY A 98 19.19 -12.77 11.01
N ILE A 99 19.37 -11.53 10.55
CA ILE A 99 18.65 -11.01 9.35
C ILE A 99 18.97 -11.80 8.07
N PHE A 100 20.20 -12.28 7.92
CA PHE A 100 20.60 -13.06 6.75
C PHE A 100 19.93 -14.44 6.75
N ASP A 101 19.93 -15.12 7.89
CA ASP A 101 19.26 -16.42 8.06
C ASP A 101 17.74 -16.29 7.85
N PHE A 102 17.15 -15.19 8.34
CA PHE A 102 15.74 -14.85 8.07
C PHE A 102 15.48 -14.69 6.57
N MET A 103 16.28 -13.89 5.86
CA MET A 103 16.09 -13.66 4.42
C MET A 103 16.33 -14.90 3.58
N GLU A 104 17.24 -15.79 4.00
CA GLU A 104 17.48 -17.09 3.34
C GLU A 104 16.30 -18.05 3.53
N THR A 105 15.68 -18.02 4.72
CA THR A 105 14.57 -18.94 5.07
C THR A 105 13.22 -18.45 4.53
N LEU A 106 13.01 -17.14 4.48
CA LEU A 106 11.73 -16.51 4.16
C LEU A 106 11.10 -17.00 2.84
N PRO A 107 11.82 -17.13 1.71
CA PRO A 107 11.24 -17.64 0.47
C PRO A 107 10.64 -19.03 0.60
N LYS A 108 11.30 -19.93 1.33
CA LYS A 108 10.80 -21.30 1.57
C LYS A 108 9.56 -21.29 2.46
N ALA A 109 9.56 -20.48 3.51
CA ALA A 109 8.42 -20.34 4.42
C ALA A 109 7.18 -19.79 3.69
N LEU A 110 7.35 -18.80 2.81
CA LEU A 110 6.25 -18.25 2.02
C LEU A 110 5.67 -19.27 1.02
N LEU A 111 6.54 -20.05 0.36
CA LEU A 111 6.13 -21.07 -0.62
C LEU A 111 5.67 -22.40 -0.01
N ALA A 112 5.69 -22.52 1.33
CA ALA A 112 5.12 -23.68 2.01
C ALA A 112 3.59 -23.78 1.80
N ASP A 113 2.93 -22.64 1.53
CA ASP A 113 1.57 -22.59 1.03
C ASP A 113 1.59 -22.61 -0.51
N HIS A 114 0.99 -23.64 -1.11
CA HIS A 114 0.92 -23.81 -2.57
C HIS A 114 0.07 -22.73 -3.28
N GLY A 115 -0.69 -21.92 -2.53
CA GLY A 115 -1.38 -20.74 -3.05
C GLY A 115 -0.47 -19.53 -3.28
N PHE A 116 0.79 -19.58 -2.84
CA PHE A 116 1.75 -18.48 -2.98
C PHE A 116 2.76 -18.73 -4.09
N THR A 117 3.05 -17.68 -4.84
CA THR A 117 4.07 -17.67 -5.88
C THR A 117 4.89 -16.38 -5.81
N TRP A 118 6.13 -16.43 -6.30
CA TRP A 118 6.90 -15.22 -6.57
C TRP A 118 6.55 -14.69 -7.95
N SER A 119 6.42 -13.37 -8.06
CA SER A 119 6.19 -12.71 -9.33
C SER A 119 6.91 -11.38 -9.36
N THR A 120 7.51 -11.07 -10.50
CA THR A 120 8.04 -9.75 -10.79
C THR A 120 6.91 -8.75 -10.98
N PRO A 121 7.17 -7.44 -10.79
CA PRO A 121 6.18 -6.40 -11.09
C PRO A 121 5.62 -6.48 -12.53
N ALA A 122 6.43 -6.91 -13.49
CA ALA A 122 6.02 -7.08 -14.88
C ALA A 122 5.03 -8.24 -15.04
N GLU A 123 5.30 -9.39 -14.43
CA GLU A 123 4.41 -10.56 -14.48
C GLU A 123 3.07 -10.28 -13.80
N VAL A 124 3.07 -9.60 -12.65
CA VAL A 124 1.83 -9.20 -11.97
C VAL A 124 0.99 -8.30 -12.88
N SER A 125 1.60 -7.28 -13.49
CA SER A 125 0.89 -6.36 -14.39
C SER A 125 0.42 -7.01 -15.71
N ALA A 126 0.99 -8.15 -16.09
CA ALA A 126 0.60 -8.89 -17.28
C ALA A 126 -0.53 -9.89 -17.02
N THR A 127 -0.68 -10.36 -15.78
CA THR A 127 -1.60 -11.44 -15.40
C THR A 127 -2.79 -10.97 -14.57
N GLN A 128 -2.67 -9.85 -13.86
CA GLN A 128 -3.70 -9.31 -12.99
C GLN A 128 -4.36 -8.06 -13.60
N HIS A 129 -5.61 -7.80 -13.20
CA HIS A 129 -6.35 -6.62 -13.60
C HIS A 129 -6.51 -5.64 -12.44
N PRO A 130 -6.32 -4.32 -12.66
CA PRO A 130 -6.59 -3.32 -11.64
C PRO A 130 -8.00 -3.43 -11.07
N VAL A 131 -8.13 -3.48 -9.74
CA VAL A 131 -9.43 -3.54 -9.04
C VAL A 131 -10.07 -2.17 -8.86
N GLY A 132 -9.32 -1.11 -9.14
CA GLY A 132 -9.81 0.25 -9.06
C GLY A 132 -8.74 1.30 -9.32
N GLU A 133 -9.18 2.55 -9.29
CA GLU A 133 -8.31 3.70 -9.45
C GLU A 133 -7.87 4.23 -8.08
N VAL A 134 -6.59 4.62 -7.99
CA VAL A 134 -6.01 5.29 -6.82
C VAL A 134 -5.48 6.65 -7.26
N ASP A 135 -6.01 7.70 -6.66
CA ASP A 135 -5.45 9.04 -6.75
C ASP A 135 -4.47 9.25 -5.60
N ALA A 136 -3.20 9.47 -5.94
CA ALA A 136 -2.17 9.86 -5.00
C ALA A 136 -1.95 11.37 -5.17
N PRO A 137 -2.65 12.23 -4.41
CA PRO A 137 -2.54 13.67 -4.59
C PRO A 137 -1.10 14.14 -4.37
N SER A 138 -0.67 15.10 -5.17
CA SER A 138 0.73 15.58 -5.29
C SER A 138 1.34 16.20 -4.02
N SER A 139 0.64 16.23 -2.89
CA SER A 139 1.08 16.90 -1.67
C SER A 139 2.24 16.22 -0.93
N PHE A 140 2.67 15.03 -1.35
CA PHE A 140 3.67 14.24 -0.61
C PHE A 140 5.13 14.50 -1.02
N LEU A 141 5.39 15.35 -2.01
CA LEU A 141 6.74 15.84 -2.36
C LEU A 141 6.99 17.30 -1.92
N GLY A 142 6.23 17.83 -0.95
CA GLY A 142 6.50 19.17 -0.40
C GLY A 142 6.06 20.33 -1.29
N GLY A 143 4.95 20.17 -2.03
CA GLY A 143 4.32 21.26 -2.77
C GLY A 143 2.86 21.41 -2.38
N ARG A 144 2.52 22.48 -1.63
CA ARG A 144 1.12 22.91 -1.46
C ARG A 144 0.52 23.16 -2.85
N ARG A 145 -0.44 22.34 -3.28
CA ARG A 145 -1.40 22.76 -4.31
C ARG A 145 -2.68 23.23 -3.62
N ALA A 146 -3.03 24.49 -3.88
CA ALA A 146 -4.26 25.10 -3.45
C ALA A 146 -5.47 24.32 -3.98
N ARG A 147 -6.50 24.16 -3.14
CA ARG A 147 -7.78 23.59 -3.56
C ARG A 147 -8.43 24.55 -4.58
N PRO A 148 -8.99 24.07 -5.70
CA PRO A 148 -9.92 24.87 -6.48
C PRO A 148 -11.21 25.05 -5.67
N HIS A 149 -11.57 26.30 -5.39
CA HIS A 149 -12.90 26.64 -4.91
C HIS A 149 -13.90 26.43 -6.04
N HIS A 150 -14.69 25.35 -5.98
CA HIS A 150 -15.97 25.32 -6.70
C HIS A 150 -17.03 25.99 -5.80
N LEU A 151 -17.28 27.28 -6.06
CA LEU A 151 -18.47 27.95 -5.55
C LEU A 151 -19.69 27.33 -6.23
N ALA A 152 -20.48 26.59 -5.47
CA ALA A 152 -21.84 26.22 -5.83
C ALA A 152 -22.70 27.49 -5.82
N GLY A 153 -23.05 27.99 -7.01
CA GLY A 153 -24.10 28.97 -7.17
C GLY A 153 -25.45 28.29 -7.22
N GLN A 154 -26.19 28.28 -6.12
CA GLN A 154 -27.65 28.21 -6.16
C GLN A 154 -28.24 29.26 -5.23
N ARG A 155 -28.91 30.23 -5.86
CA ARG A 155 -29.65 31.32 -5.25
C ARG A 155 -30.94 30.75 -4.65
N TYR A 156 -31.15 30.94 -3.35
CA TYR A 156 -32.48 30.84 -2.76
C TYR A 156 -33.08 32.23 -2.61
N ALA A 157 -34.27 32.41 -3.19
CA ALA A 157 -35.03 33.64 -3.21
C ALA A 157 -35.68 33.93 -1.84
N LYS A 158 -35.69 35.22 -1.45
CA LYS A 158 -36.47 35.76 -0.33
C LYS A 158 -37.97 35.59 -0.58
N GLY A 159 -38.72 35.16 0.44
CA GLY A 159 -40.19 35.17 0.39
C GLY A 159 -40.90 34.88 1.72
N ARG A 160 -41.25 35.97 2.44
CA ARG A 160 -42.45 36.19 3.28
C ARG A 160 -42.76 35.25 4.47
N HIS A 161 -42.73 35.85 5.67
CA HIS A 161 -43.50 35.42 6.85
C HIS A 161 -45.01 35.43 6.62
N PRO A 162 -45.74 34.53 7.29
CA PRO A 162 -47.00 34.89 7.96
C PRO A 162 -47.01 34.51 9.45
N ARG A 163 -47.83 35.26 10.20
CA ARG A 163 -48.06 35.23 11.67
C ARG A 163 -48.71 33.92 12.16
N PRO A 164 -48.59 33.57 13.45
CA PRO A 164 -49.32 32.46 14.03
C PRO A 164 -50.77 32.85 14.36
N LEU A 165 -51.70 31.92 14.12
CA LEU A 165 -53.04 31.91 14.70
C LEU A 165 -53.09 30.74 15.70
N GLN A 166 -53.29 31.06 16.96
CA GLN A 166 -53.72 30.11 18.00
C GLN A 166 -55.26 30.08 18.04
N PRO A 167 -55.84 28.94 18.39
CA PRO A 167 -56.86 28.86 19.41
C PRO A 167 -56.27 28.44 20.77
#